data_AF-A0A956HR27-F1
#
_entry.id   AF-A0A956HR27-F1
#
_cell.length_a   1.000
_cell.length_b   1.000
_cell.length_c   1.000
_cell.angle_alpha   90.00
_cell.angle_beta   90.00
_cell.angle_gamma   90.00
#
_symmetry.space_group_name_H-M   'P 1'
#
loop_
_entity.id
_entity.type
_entity.pdbx_description
1 polymer ?
#
loop_
_entity_poly.entity_id
_entity_poly.type
_entity_poly.pdbx_seq_one_letter_code
_entity_poly.pdbx_strand_id
1 'polypeptide(L)'
;MTSSPKRHLRARLGALALSCSLVVFAGTVLTPAPAVAWDPSTTHQGLLEAALTRSALHLRWMDASDLQRGLFTDLRIDPALLSVEERRMIELALRQSHADLGAQPLGGPGSCPRADAPPQTQLFCVDRDLWQQPALGWLRLGMIAEVSPPARHVHHFLDRHDAEAMVWEDRELSPALLRIRQARSNGEPAAGVATGTDFSGKA
;
A
#
# COMPACT_ATOMS: atom_id res chain seq x y z
N MET A 1 42.51 -66.44 9.36
CA MET A 1 42.46 -64.96 9.20
C MET A 1 41.34 -64.65 8.21
N THR A 2 40.16 -64.28 8.70
CA THR A 2 38.97 -64.00 7.87
C THR A 2 38.52 -62.56 8.12
N SER A 3 38.80 -61.65 7.18
CA SER A 3 38.36 -60.26 7.24
C SER A 3 36.89 -60.15 6.86
N SER A 4 36.06 -59.62 7.77
CA SER A 4 34.61 -59.51 7.64
C SER A 4 34.19 -58.39 6.66
N PRO A 5 33.42 -58.67 5.59
CA PRO A 5 33.05 -57.69 4.55
C PRO A 5 31.94 -56.69 4.98
N LYS A 6 31.40 -56.80 6.19
CA LYS A 6 30.20 -56.06 6.63
C LYS A 6 30.44 -54.59 6.99
N ARG A 7 31.69 -54.16 7.18
CA ARG A 7 32.01 -52.78 7.60
C ARG A 7 31.92 -51.74 6.48
N HIS A 8 32.16 -52.12 5.22
CA HIS A 8 32.20 -51.17 4.11
C HIS A 8 30.81 -50.73 3.60
N LEU A 9 29.76 -51.53 3.81
CA LEU A 9 28.40 -51.18 3.37
C LEU A 9 27.75 -50.09 4.23
N ARG A 10 27.98 -50.11 5.55
CA ARG A 10 27.40 -49.13 6.49
C ARG A 10 27.98 -47.72 6.32
N ALA A 11 29.26 -47.61 5.97
CA ALA A 11 29.91 -46.32 5.71
C ALA A 11 29.39 -45.64 4.43
N ARG A 12 29.04 -46.41 3.39
CA ARG A 12 28.50 -45.87 2.13
C ARG A 12 27.05 -45.38 2.25
N LEU A 13 26.23 -46.05 3.06
CA LEU A 13 24.84 -45.62 3.32
C LEU A 13 24.76 -44.36 4.20
N GLY A 14 25.67 -44.20 5.16
CA GLY A 14 25.74 -42.98 5.99
C GLY A 14 26.17 -41.74 5.19
N ALA A 15 27.09 -41.90 4.23
CA ALA A 15 27.55 -40.80 3.38
C ALA A 15 26.46 -40.32 2.39
N LEU A 16 25.60 -41.22 1.90
CA LEU A 16 24.45 -40.89 1.04
C LEU A 16 23.31 -40.20 1.79
N ALA A 17 23.08 -40.55 3.06
CA ALA A 17 22.06 -39.90 3.89
C ALA A 17 22.45 -38.46 4.28
N LEU A 18 23.74 -38.19 4.52
CA LEU A 18 24.23 -36.84 4.80
C LEU A 18 24.21 -35.93 3.56
N SER A 19 24.54 -36.46 2.38
CA SER A 19 24.53 -35.67 1.14
C SER A 19 23.11 -35.32 0.67
N CYS A 20 22.13 -36.23 0.82
CA CYS A 20 20.73 -35.90 0.55
C CYS A 20 20.18 -34.84 1.52
N SER A 21 20.57 -34.88 2.79
CA SER A 21 20.12 -33.89 3.78
C SER A 21 20.68 -32.49 3.51
N LEU A 22 21.93 -32.40 3.03
CA LEU A 22 22.56 -31.12 2.67
C LEU A 22 21.98 -30.51 1.38
N VAL A 23 21.59 -31.34 0.41
CA VAL A 23 20.96 -30.87 -0.84
C VAL A 23 19.52 -30.37 -0.58
N VAL A 24 18.77 -31.02 0.32
CA VAL A 24 17.41 -30.57 0.69
C VAL A 24 17.46 -29.28 1.53
N PHE A 25 18.46 -29.11 2.41
CA PHE A 25 18.64 -27.87 3.18
C PHE A 25 19.16 -26.71 2.30
N ALA A 26 20.06 -26.99 1.34
CA ALA A 26 20.52 -25.97 0.40
C ALA A 26 19.41 -25.52 -0.58
N GLY A 27 18.51 -26.43 -0.99
CA GLY A 27 17.41 -26.10 -1.89
C GLY A 27 16.32 -25.21 -1.28
N THR A 28 16.15 -25.21 0.04
CA THR A 28 15.12 -24.42 0.74
C THR A 28 15.59 -23.04 1.18
N VAL A 29 16.90 -22.83 1.34
CA VAL A 29 17.46 -21.52 1.73
C VAL A 29 17.74 -20.62 0.51
N LEU A 30 17.80 -21.20 -0.69
CA LEU A 30 18.17 -20.50 -1.93
C LEU A 30 17.01 -20.21 -2.89
N THR A 31 15.75 -20.53 -2.54
CA THR A 31 14.64 -19.93 -3.29
C THR A 31 14.55 -18.47 -2.85
N PRO A 32 14.84 -17.48 -3.72
CA PRO A 32 14.54 -16.10 -3.39
C PRO A 32 13.04 -16.05 -3.12
N ALA A 33 12.65 -15.88 -1.86
CA ALA A 33 11.30 -15.47 -1.57
C ALA A 33 11.08 -14.19 -2.38
N PRO A 34 10.03 -14.09 -3.21
CA PRO A 34 9.74 -12.82 -3.85
C PRO A 34 9.67 -11.80 -2.74
N ALA A 35 10.59 -10.82 -2.78
CA ALA A 35 10.58 -9.77 -1.79
C ALA A 35 9.25 -9.04 -1.97
N VAL A 36 8.29 -9.32 -1.09
CA VAL A 36 7.07 -8.51 -0.95
C VAL A 36 7.50 -7.24 -0.22
N ALA A 37 8.41 -6.48 -0.84
CA ALA A 37 9.03 -5.30 -0.26
C ALA A 37 8.39 -4.01 -0.82
N TRP A 38 7.41 -4.14 -1.71
CA TRP A 38 6.60 -3.04 -2.17
C TRP A 38 5.24 -3.13 -1.49
N ASP A 39 5.16 -2.57 -0.29
CA ASP A 39 3.88 -2.14 0.26
C ASP A 39 3.73 -0.65 -0.08
N PRO A 40 2.71 -0.25 -0.85
CA PRO A 40 2.51 1.13 -1.26
C PRO A 40 2.29 2.05 -0.07
N SER A 41 1.66 1.59 1.01
CA SER A 41 1.44 2.42 2.20
C SER A 41 2.75 2.80 2.90
N THR A 42 3.82 2.01 2.75
CA THR A 42 5.14 2.30 3.32
C THR A 42 6.13 2.84 2.29
N THR A 43 6.08 2.33 1.06
CA THR A 43 6.96 2.74 -0.05
C THR A 43 6.63 4.15 -0.54
N HIS A 44 5.35 4.46 -0.77
CA HIS A 44 4.95 5.81 -1.17
C HIS A 44 5.27 6.82 -0.06
N GLN A 45 5.10 6.46 1.20
CA GLN A 45 5.46 7.32 2.32
C GLN A 45 6.96 7.59 2.37
N GLY A 46 7.80 6.56 2.20
CA GLY A 46 9.24 6.74 2.11
C GLY A 46 9.68 7.63 0.93
N LEU A 47 9.00 7.52 -0.22
CA LEU A 47 9.24 8.40 -1.37
C LEU A 47 8.82 9.85 -1.10
N LEU A 48 7.68 10.06 -0.43
CA LEU A 48 7.23 11.38 -0.02
C LEU A 48 8.19 12.00 0.99
N GLU A 49 8.61 11.25 2.02
CA GLU A 49 9.62 11.72 2.98
C GLU A 49 10.95 12.08 2.30
N ALA A 50 11.41 11.26 1.35
CA ALA A 50 12.59 11.58 0.55
C ALA A 50 12.37 12.85 -0.29
N ALA A 51 11.18 13.05 -0.89
CA ALA A 51 10.85 14.26 -1.62
C ALA A 51 10.83 15.49 -0.70
N LEU A 52 10.27 15.39 0.49
CA LEU A 52 10.23 16.48 1.47
C LEU A 52 11.62 16.88 1.95
N THR A 53 12.48 15.90 2.21
CA THR A 53 13.79 16.12 2.84
C THR A 53 14.89 16.42 1.82
N ARG A 54 14.79 15.91 0.59
CA ARG A 54 15.87 16.00 -0.42
C ARG A 54 15.54 16.89 -1.61
N SER A 55 14.31 17.37 -1.74
CA SER A 55 13.90 18.24 -2.85
C SER A 55 13.45 19.62 -2.37
N ALA A 56 13.25 20.53 -3.32
CA ALA A 56 12.68 21.85 -3.05
C ALA A 56 11.14 21.85 -2.92
N LEU A 57 10.50 20.69 -2.72
CA LEU A 57 9.03 20.54 -2.68
C LEU A 57 8.38 21.52 -1.70
N HIS A 58 8.87 21.58 -0.47
CA HIS A 58 8.32 22.48 0.55
C HIS A 58 8.41 23.96 0.13
N LEU A 59 9.57 24.38 -0.42
CA LEU A 59 9.79 25.75 -0.87
C LEU A 59 8.89 26.10 -2.07
N ARG A 60 8.78 25.19 -3.05
CA ARG A 60 7.89 25.36 -4.21
C ARG A 60 6.43 25.41 -3.80
N TRP A 61 6.03 24.60 -2.81
CA TRP A 61 4.68 24.66 -2.27
C TRP A 61 4.41 25.99 -1.57
N MET A 62 5.33 26.46 -0.72
CA MET A 62 5.22 27.77 -0.06
C MET A 62 5.03 28.88 -1.07
N ASP A 63 5.89 28.91 -2.10
CA ASP A 63 5.84 29.89 -3.19
C ASP A 63 4.52 29.83 -3.97
N ALA A 64 4.05 28.62 -4.33
CA ALA A 64 2.83 28.47 -5.11
C ALA A 64 1.52 28.68 -4.33
N SER A 65 1.54 28.49 -3.01
CA SER A 65 0.33 28.56 -2.16
C SER A 65 0.21 29.86 -1.37
N ASP A 66 1.26 30.68 -1.34
CA ASP A 66 1.39 31.85 -0.46
C ASP A 66 1.19 31.52 1.04
N LEU A 67 1.26 30.25 1.43
CA LEU A 67 1.05 29.82 2.82
C LEU A 67 2.35 29.92 3.61
N GLN A 68 2.32 30.68 4.70
CA GLN A 68 3.49 30.95 5.55
C GLN A 68 4.13 29.69 6.17
N ARG A 69 3.35 28.64 6.44
CA ARG A 69 3.83 27.36 6.98
C ARG A 69 4.03 26.29 5.90
N GLY A 70 3.80 26.60 4.63
CA GLY A 70 3.91 25.68 3.51
C GLY A 70 3.13 24.39 3.74
N LEU A 71 3.82 23.26 3.60
CA LEU A 71 3.26 21.91 3.80
C LEU A 71 2.78 21.63 5.23
N PHE A 72 3.21 22.42 6.21
CA PHE A 72 2.75 22.29 7.58
C PHE A 72 1.53 23.15 7.87
N THR A 73 1.00 23.89 6.91
CA THR A 73 -0.22 24.69 7.09
C THR A 73 -1.44 23.77 7.23
N ASP A 74 -2.27 24.01 8.24
CA ASP A 74 -3.49 23.25 8.44
C ASP A 74 -4.53 23.62 7.38
N LEU A 75 -4.99 22.62 6.64
CA LEU A 75 -6.06 22.75 5.65
C LEU A 75 -7.31 22.03 6.15
N ARG A 76 -8.46 22.62 5.85
CA ARG A 76 -9.77 22.10 6.23
C ARG A 76 -10.53 21.66 4.98
N ILE A 77 -11.16 20.49 5.07
CA ILE A 77 -12.07 19.97 4.06
C ILE A 77 -13.45 19.87 4.70
N ASP A 78 -14.45 20.45 4.04
CA ASP A 78 -15.86 20.27 4.38
C ASP A 78 -16.42 19.06 3.62
N PRO A 79 -16.74 17.95 4.30
CA PRO A 79 -17.28 16.75 3.66
C PRO A 79 -18.62 16.98 2.98
N ALA A 80 -19.36 18.03 3.35
CA ALA A 80 -20.65 18.37 2.74
C ALA A 80 -20.49 19.01 1.35
N LEU A 81 -19.31 19.55 1.03
CA LEU A 81 -19.01 20.14 -0.28
C LEU A 81 -18.44 19.12 -1.28
N LEU A 82 -18.09 17.92 -0.81
CA LEU A 82 -17.56 16.86 -1.67
C LEU A 82 -18.68 16.12 -2.39
N SER A 83 -18.38 15.65 -3.60
CA SER A 83 -19.22 14.65 -4.24
C SER A 83 -19.24 13.35 -3.42
N VAL A 84 -20.28 12.53 -3.63
CA VAL A 84 -20.42 11.23 -2.95
C VAL A 84 -19.21 10.33 -3.22
N GLU A 85 -18.65 10.40 -4.44
CA GLU A 85 -17.49 9.60 -4.84
C GLU A 85 -16.21 10.05 -4.14
N GLU A 86 -15.91 11.36 -4.15
CA GLU A 86 -14.73 11.92 -3.47
C GLU A 86 -14.77 11.65 -1.97
N ARG A 87 -15.93 11.86 -1.35
CA ARG A 87 -16.13 11.58 0.07
C ARG A 87 -15.88 10.11 0.39
N ARG A 88 -16.43 9.19 -0.41
CA ARG A 88 -16.24 7.75 -0.23
C ARG A 88 -14.77 7.36 -0.37
N MET A 89 -14.06 7.95 -1.35
CA MET A 89 -12.64 7.71 -1.57
C MET A 89 -11.82 8.13 -0.34
N ILE A 90 -12.04 9.35 0.16
CA ILE A 90 -11.36 9.87 1.35
C ILE A 90 -11.66 9.00 2.57
N GLU A 91 -12.93 8.65 2.82
CA GLU A 91 -13.31 7.78 3.94
C GLU A 91 -12.69 6.38 3.86
N LEU A 92 -12.51 5.83 2.64
CA LEU A 92 -11.79 4.58 2.45
C LEU A 92 -10.29 4.72 2.74
N ALA A 93 -9.66 5.79 2.23
CA ALA A 93 -8.25 6.07 2.49
C ALA A 93 -7.98 6.28 3.99
N LEU A 94 -8.86 7.01 4.69
CA LEU A 94 -8.77 7.22 6.14
C LEU A 94 -8.82 5.91 6.92
N ARG A 95 -9.73 5.00 6.55
CA ARG A 95 -9.83 3.67 7.17
C ARG A 95 -8.62 2.79 6.92
N GLN A 96 -7.95 2.96 5.78
CA GLN A 96 -6.76 2.21 5.40
C GLN A 96 -5.47 2.84 5.93
N SER A 97 -5.51 4.11 6.35
CA SER A 97 -4.33 4.79 6.87
C SER A 97 -3.94 4.30 8.27
N HIS A 98 -2.67 3.97 8.44
CA HIS A 98 -2.10 3.68 9.75
C HIS A 98 -1.97 4.97 10.58
N ALA A 99 -2.25 4.87 11.89
CA ALA A 99 -2.31 6.03 12.78
C ALA A 99 -0.97 6.78 12.93
N ASP A 100 0.14 6.07 12.75
CA ASP A 100 1.51 6.59 12.82
C ASP A 100 1.93 7.40 11.59
N LEU A 101 1.20 7.32 10.48
CA LEU A 101 1.50 8.07 9.26
C LEU A 101 1.14 9.57 9.36
N GLY A 102 0.37 9.97 10.37
CA GLY A 102 -0.12 11.35 10.49
C GLY A 102 -1.02 11.77 9.32
N ALA A 103 -1.74 10.81 8.73
CA ALA A 103 -2.75 11.02 7.68
C ALA A 103 -4.19 11.04 8.23
N GLN A 104 -4.34 10.92 9.55
CA GLN A 104 -5.61 10.99 10.26
C GLN A 104 -5.93 12.46 10.59
N PRO A 105 -7.02 13.02 10.06
CA PRO A 105 -7.42 14.38 10.34
C PRO A 105 -8.00 14.50 11.74
N LEU A 106 -7.87 15.69 12.30
CA LEU A 106 -8.69 16.13 13.42
C LEU A 106 -10.10 16.44 12.93
N GLY A 107 -11.10 16.24 13.77
CA GLY A 107 -12.49 16.49 13.42
C GLY A 107 -13.06 15.47 12.43
N GLY A 108 -14.10 15.88 11.69
CA GLY A 108 -14.82 15.06 10.73
C GLY A 108 -16.19 14.57 11.20
N PRO A 109 -16.99 14.01 10.27
CA PRO A 109 -18.36 13.58 10.58
C PRO A 109 -18.38 12.54 11.71
N GLY A 110 -19.07 12.88 12.81
CA GLY A 110 -19.19 12.00 13.98
C GLY A 110 -17.95 11.91 14.88
N SER A 111 -16.92 12.72 14.62
CA SER A 111 -15.72 12.79 15.47
C SER A 111 -15.95 13.57 16.77
N CYS A 112 -16.81 14.58 16.73
CA CYS A 112 -17.07 15.43 17.89
C CYS A 112 -18.10 14.79 18.84
N PRO A 113 -17.90 14.93 20.16
CA PRO A 113 -18.86 14.47 21.14
C PRO A 113 -20.23 15.10 20.92
N ARG A 114 -21.29 14.37 21.32
CA ARG A 114 -22.64 14.92 21.36
C ARG A 114 -22.72 16.13 22.30
N ALA A 115 -23.71 16.99 22.09
CA ALA A 115 -23.90 18.21 22.88
C ALA A 115 -24.12 17.97 24.39
N ASP A 116 -24.53 16.76 24.77
CA ASP A 116 -24.70 16.31 26.15
C ASP A 116 -23.40 15.77 26.80
N ALA A 117 -22.30 15.68 26.05
CA ALA A 117 -21.02 15.22 26.58
C ALA A 117 -20.36 16.25 27.51
N PRO A 118 -19.54 15.81 28.49
CA PRO A 118 -18.86 16.72 29.42
C PRO A 118 -18.07 17.82 28.70
N PRO A 119 -18.05 19.08 29.18
CA PRO A 119 -17.37 20.19 28.49
C PRO A 119 -15.90 19.93 28.16
N GLN A 120 -15.23 19.13 28.99
CA GLN A 120 -13.82 18.73 28.81
C GLN A 120 -13.59 17.90 27.54
N THR A 121 -14.57 17.09 27.11
CA THR A 121 -14.44 16.29 25.89
C THR A 121 -14.71 17.12 24.63
N GLN A 122 -15.41 18.24 24.76
CA GLN A 122 -15.73 19.14 23.64
C GLN A 122 -14.54 20.00 23.20
N LEU A 123 -13.54 20.20 24.07
CA LEU A 123 -12.37 21.06 23.83
C LEU A 123 -11.48 20.62 22.65
N PHE A 124 -11.56 19.35 22.26
CA PHE A 124 -10.75 18.78 21.17
C PHE A 124 -11.51 18.67 19.85
N CYS A 125 -12.77 19.16 19.81
CA CYS A 125 -13.56 19.22 18.60
C CYS A 125 -13.08 20.38 17.73
N VAL A 126 -12.61 20.06 16.52
CA VAL A 126 -12.37 21.05 15.46
C VAL A 126 -13.65 21.14 14.63
N ASP A 127 -14.35 22.29 14.67
CA ASP A 127 -15.48 22.66 13.80
C ASP A 127 -16.38 21.49 13.35
N ARG A 128 -16.87 20.71 14.33
CA ARG A 128 -17.78 19.55 14.24
C ARG A 128 -17.47 18.53 13.14
N ASP A 129 -17.85 18.86 11.91
CA ASP A 129 -17.87 17.95 10.77
C ASP A 129 -16.72 18.20 9.79
N LEU A 130 -15.92 19.26 9.99
CA LEU A 130 -14.76 19.53 9.16
C LEU A 130 -13.61 18.57 9.47
N TRP A 131 -12.98 18.04 8.42
CA TRP A 131 -11.68 17.40 8.57
C TRP A 131 -10.57 18.45 8.53
N GLN A 132 -9.66 18.44 9.50
CA GLN A 132 -8.50 19.32 9.54
C GLN A 132 -7.19 18.53 9.70
N GLN A 133 -6.22 18.78 8.83
CA GLN A 133 -4.83 18.33 9.00
C GLN A 133 -3.87 19.20 8.18
N PRO A 134 -2.55 19.13 8.44
CA PRO A 134 -1.57 19.80 7.60
C PRO A 134 -1.69 19.40 6.13
N ALA A 135 -1.29 20.27 5.21
CA ALA A 135 -1.20 19.95 3.79
C ALA A 135 -0.37 18.68 3.52
N LEU A 136 0.69 18.45 4.32
CA LEU A 136 1.44 17.20 4.31
C LEU A 136 0.58 15.98 4.65
N GLY A 137 -0.27 16.07 5.70
CA GLY A 137 -1.19 14.98 6.06
C GLY A 137 -2.17 14.66 4.93
N TRP A 138 -2.67 15.69 4.24
CA TRP A 138 -3.50 15.52 3.05
C TRP A 138 -2.77 14.87 1.88
N LEU A 139 -1.50 15.23 1.64
CA LEU A 139 -0.67 14.58 0.61
C LEU A 139 -0.45 13.11 0.94
N ARG A 140 -0.12 12.79 2.21
CA ARG A 140 0.03 11.41 2.68
C ARG A 140 -1.23 10.61 2.47
N LEU A 141 -2.39 11.19 2.79
CA LEU A 141 -3.68 10.56 2.58
C LEU A 141 -3.98 10.35 1.09
N GLY A 142 -3.64 11.32 0.23
CA GLY A 142 -3.78 11.22 -1.22
C GLY A 142 -3.02 10.03 -1.79
N MET A 143 -1.79 9.78 -1.33
CA MET A 143 -1.02 8.59 -1.75
C MET A 143 -1.68 7.27 -1.36
N ILE A 144 -2.43 7.25 -0.25
CA ILE A 144 -3.21 6.09 0.17
C ILE A 144 -4.47 6.00 -0.69
N ALA A 145 -5.16 7.12 -0.94
CA ALA A 145 -6.32 7.18 -1.81
C ALA A 145 -6.03 6.65 -3.24
N GLU A 146 -4.84 6.91 -3.78
CA GLU A 146 -4.40 6.36 -5.07
C GLU A 146 -4.38 4.83 -5.11
N VAL A 147 -4.27 4.20 -3.95
CA VAL A 147 -4.24 2.75 -3.80
C VAL A 147 -5.46 2.18 -3.06
N SER A 148 -6.44 3.03 -2.76
CA SER A 148 -7.67 2.67 -2.08
C SER A 148 -8.87 2.79 -3.03
N PRO A 149 -9.56 1.71 -3.38
CA PRO A 149 -9.32 0.31 -2.99
C PRO A 149 -8.10 -0.31 -3.72
N PRO A 150 -7.54 -1.43 -3.23
CA PRO A 150 -6.36 -2.09 -3.80
C PRO A 150 -6.44 -2.38 -5.31
N ALA A 151 -7.64 -2.48 -5.86
CA ALA A 151 -7.86 -2.59 -7.30
C ALA A 151 -7.21 -1.45 -8.12
N ARG A 152 -6.91 -0.29 -7.51
CA ARG A 152 -6.21 0.82 -8.16
C ARG A 152 -4.73 0.55 -8.42
N HIS A 153 -4.08 -0.41 -7.73
CA HIS A 153 -2.65 -0.74 -7.94
C HIS A 153 -2.30 -1.10 -9.38
N VAL A 154 -3.23 -1.71 -10.11
CA VAL A 154 -3.03 -2.16 -11.50
C VAL A 154 -3.38 -1.09 -12.55
N HIS A 155 -3.63 0.16 -12.15
CA HIS A 155 -3.83 1.26 -13.09
C HIS A 155 -2.68 2.27 -13.09
N HIS A 156 -1.68 2.07 -12.23
CA HIS A 156 -0.50 2.92 -12.11
C HIS A 156 0.65 2.40 -12.98
N PHE A 157 0.43 2.41 -14.30
CA PHE A 157 1.49 2.09 -15.26
C PHE A 157 1.92 3.36 -15.99
N LEU A 158 3.23 3.56 -16.07
CA LEU A 158 3.85 4.60 -16.87
C LEU A 158 4.50 3.94 -18.09
N ASP A 159 4.07 4.28 -19.30
CA ASP A 159 4.87 3.96 -20.48
C ASP A 159 6.16 4.80 -20.42
N ARG A 160 7.30 4.12 -20.32
CA ARG A 160 8.61 4.78 -20.25
C ARG A 160 9.00 5.46 -21.56
N HIS A 161 8.40 5.06 -22.68
CA HIS A 161 8.65 5.62 -23.99
C HIS A 161 7.68 6.75 -24.31
N ASP A 162 6.48 6.73 -23.71
CA ASP A 162 5.44 7.76 -23.90
C ASP A 162 4.66 8.02 -22.61
N ALA A 163 5.20 8.92 -21.77
CA ALA A 163 4.60 9.26 -20.48
C ALA A 163 3.20 9.91 -20.58
N GLU A 164 2.77 10.35 -21.77
CA GLU A 164 1.47 10.99 -21.99
C GLU A 164 0.43 10.04 -22.62
N ALA A 165 0.81 8.79 -22.90
CA ALA A 165 -0.08 7.80 -23.50
C ALA A 165 -1.34 7.57 -22.65
N MET A 166 -2.52 7.87 -23.21
CA MET A 166 -3.81 7.64 -22.54
C MET A 166 -4.18 6.16 -22.38
N VAL A 167 -3.52 5.27 -23.12
CA VAL A 167 -3.71 3.82 -23.06
C VAL A 167 -2.34 3.15 -22.99
N TRP A 168 -2.16 2.30 -21.99
CA TRP A 168 -0.94 1.53 -21.81
C TRP A 168 -1.18 0.07 -22.22
N GLU A 169 -0.30 -0.47 -23.06
CA GLU A 169 -0.30 -1.88 -23.43
C GLU A 169 1.05 -2.50 -23.05
N ASP A 170 1.05 -3.36 -22.02
CA ASP A 170 2.23 -4.12 -21.66
C ASP A 170 2.51 -5.21 -22.69
N ARG A 171 3.59 -5.07 -23.45
CA ARG A 171 4.02 -6.13 -24.37
C ARG A 171 4.68 -7.31 -23.65
N GLU A 172 5.08 -7.14 -22.39
CA GLU A 172 5.76 -8.16 -21.58
C GLU A 172 4.79 -8.97 -20.71
N LEU A 173 3.62 -8.40 -20.35
CA LEU A 173 2.63 -9.05 -19.48
C LEU A 173 1.28 -9.23 -20.18
N SER A 174 0.82 -10.48 -20.25
CA SER A 174 -0.50 -10.78 -20.85
C SER A 174 -1.67 -10.22 -20.01
N PRO A 175 -2.79 -9.81 -20.63
CA PRO A 175 -3.98 -9.33 -19.92
C PRO A 175 -4.59 -10.34 -18.92
N ALA A 176 -4.32 -11.64 -19.10
CA ALA A 176 -4.76 -12.68 -18.17
C ALA A 176 -3.91 -12.66 -16.88
N LEU A 177 -2.60 -12.45 -16.98
CA LEU A 177 -1.72 -12.31 -15.83
C LEU A 177 -2.02 -11.04 -15.03
N LEU A 178 -2.33 -9.93 -15.72
CA LEU A 178 -2.75 -8.69 -15.08
C LEU A 178 -4.05 -8.87 -14.27
N ARG A 179 -5.05 -9.56 -14.84
CA ARG A 179 -6.29 -9.91 -14.13
C ARG A 179 -6.06 -10.80 -12.90
N ILE A 180 -5.19 -11.80 -12.99
CA ILE A 180 -4.84 -12.66 -11.85
C ILE A 180 -4.15 -11.85 -10.74
N ARG A 181 -3.26 -10.92 -11.10
CA ARG A 181 -2.60 -10.04 -10.13
C ARG A 181 -3.60 -9.09 -9.48
N GLN A 182 -4.51 -8.51 -10.25
CA GLN A 182 -5.60 -7.67 -9.75
C GLN A 182 -6.46 -8.42 -8.73
N ALA A 183 -6.92 -9.62 -9.09
CA ALA A 183 -7.73 -10.45 -8.21
C ALA A 183 -7.03 -10.80 -6.89
N ARG A 184 -5.75 -11.20 -6.96
CA ARG A 184 -4.93 -11.44 -5.75
C ARG A 184 -4.77 -10.18 -4.90
N SER A 185 -4.53 -9.03 -5.53
CA SER A 185 -4.39 -7.75 -4.84
C SER A 185 -5.70 -7.32 -4.16
N ASN A 186 -6.84 -7.74 -4.69
CA ASN A 186 -8.16 -7.50 -4.12
C ASN A 186 -8.53 -8.49 -3.00
N GLY A 187 -7.69 -9.50 -2.73
CA GLY A 187 -8.00 -10.57 -1.79
C GLY A 187 -9.09 -11.53 -2.31
N GLU A 188 -9.27 -11.62 -3.62
CA GLU A 188 -10.27 -12.51 -4.23
C GLU A 188 -9.88 -13.99 -4.03
N PRO A 189 -10.85 -14.86 -3.71
CA PRO A 189 -10.59 -16.29 -3.56
C PRO A 189 -10.17 -16.92 -4.89
N ALA A 190 -9.14 -17.78 -4.87
CA ALA A 190 -8.58 -18.40 -6.07
C ALA A 190 -9.62 -19.13 -6.96
N ALA A 191 -10.73 -19.59 -6.37
CA ALA A 191 -11.84 -20.18 -7.09
C ALA A 191 -12.55 -19.18 -8.02
N GLY A 192 -12.81 -17.95 -7.56
CA GLY A 192 -13.49 -16.92 -8.35
C GLY A 192 -12.64 -16.38 -9.51
N VAL A 193 -11.32 -16.35 -9.32
CA VAL A 193 -10.33 -16.05 -10.37
C VAL A 193 -10.31 -17.13 -11.46
N ALA A 194 -10.39 -18.40 -11.07
CA ALA A 194 -10.35 -19.52 -12.01
C ALA A 194 -11.66 -19.66 -12.82
N THR A 195 -12.80 -19.31 -12.22
CA THR A 195 -14.12 -19.38 -12.87
C THR A 195 -14.48 -18.10 -13.63
N GLY A 196 -13.70 -17.02 -13.49
CA GLY A 196 -13.99 -15.72 -14.10
C GLY A 196 -15.29 -15.10 -13.56
N THR A 197 -15.71 -15.49 -12.36
CA THR A 197 -16.94 -15.01 -11.73
C THR A 197 -16.71 -13.79 -10.86
N ASP A 198 -15.45 -13.46 -10.57
CA ASP A 198 -15.11 -12.22 -9.88
C ASP A 198 -15.28 -11.05 -10.85
N PHE A 199 -16.24 -10.21 -10.50
CA PHE A 199 -16.83 -9.19 -11.37
C PHE A 199 -15.82 -8.08 -11.65
N SER A 200 -15.36 -7.94 -12.89
CA SER A 200 -14.73 -6.71 -13.36
C SER A 200 -15.83 -5.69 -13.64
N GLY A 201 -15.89 -4.61 -12.86
CA GLY A 201 -16.72 -3.45 -13.19
C GLY A 201 -16.45 -2.99 -14.62
N LYS A 202 -17.40 -3.23 -15.51
CA LYS A 202 -17.55 -2.57 -16.80
C LYS A 202 -18.87 -1.82 -16.80
N ALA A 203 -18.79 -0.52 -17.10
CA ALA A 203 -19.45 -0.02 -18.31
C ALA A 203 -18.32 0.18 -19.34
#